data_AF-E3T9M2-F1
#
_entry.id   AF-E3T9M2-F1
#
_cell.length_a   1.000
_cell.length_b   1.000
_cell.length_c   1.000
_cell.angle_alpha   90.00
_cell.angle_beta   90.00
_cell.angle_gamma   90.00
#
_symmetry.space_group_name_H-M   'P 1'
#
loop_
_entity.id
_entity.type
_entity.pdbx_description
1 polymer ?
#
loop_
_entity_poly.entity_id
_entity_poly.type
_entity_poly.pdbx_seq_one_letter_code
_entity_poly.pdbx_strand_id
1 'polypeptide(L)'
;TAPTSMNYPGALPFDPSLFSQGLPPSCECSPEVQNFKETIQQLEGRLVRQDHQIRELIAKMETQNSQMGELKRTIRNLEDQIAEIEAQECNGIFIWKITNFNAYLKAQEEEKPVVIHSPGFYTGRPGYKLCMRLHIQLPNAQRCANYISLFVHTMQGNYDSLLPWPFQGTIRLSILDQTDGPSRHNHEEVMDTKPELSAF
;
A
#
# COMPACT_ATOMS: atom_id res chain seq x y z
N THR A 1 -41.91 -92.03 4.97
CA THR A 1 -43.27 -92.06 5.55
C THR A 1 -44.07 -90.95 4.90
N ALA A 2 -45.11 -91.27 4.13
CA ALA A 2 -46.24 -90.34 3.89
C ALA A 2 -47.27 -90.53 5.03
N PRO A 3 -48.34 -89.71 5.20
CA PRO A 3 -48.69 -88.37 4.68
C PRO A 3 -48.97 -87.38 5.86
N THR A 4 -49.52 -86.16 5.70
CA THR A 4 -50.97 -85.88 5.79
C THR A 4 -51.29 -84.44 5.33
N SER A 5 -52.34 -84.30 4.52
CA SER A 5 -53.00 -83.06 4.08
C SER A 5 -53.57 -82.20 5.21
N MET A 6 -53.54 -80.88 5.04
CA MET A 6 -54.60 -79.99 5.51
C MET A 6 -55.11 -79.14 4.34
N ASN A 7 -56.40 -79.28 4.06
CA ASN A 7 -57.18 -78.47 3.13
C ASN A 7 -57.62 -77.19 3.84
N TYR A 8 -57.43 -76.02 3.22
CA TYR A 8 -58.18 -74.80 3.55
C TYR A 8 -58.88 -74.28 2.29
N PRO A 9 -60.20 -74.00 2.34
CA PRO A 9 -60.94 -73.53 1.19
C PRO A 9 -60.88 -72.00 1.09
N GLY A 10 -60.82 -71.49 -0.15
CA GLY A 10 -61.19 -70.10 -0.45
C GLY A 10 -60.09 -69.22 -1.03
N ALA A 11 -59.55 -69.56 -2.20
CA ALA A 11 -58.89 -68.58 -3.05
C ALA A 11 -59.88 -68.09 -4.10
N LEU A 12 -60.28 -66.81 -4.03
CA LEU A 12 -61.05 -66.14 -5.07
C LEU A 12 -60.19 -66.03 -6.35
N PRO A 13 -60.77 -66.13 -7.57
CA PRO A 13 -60.00 -66.04 -8.80
C PRO A 13 -59.42 -64.63 -8.95
N PHE A 14 -58.14 -64.55 -9.33
CA PHE A 14 -57.55 -63.32 -9.84
C PHE A 14 -58.29 -62.88 -11.10
N ASP A 15 -58.81 -61.65 -11.09
CA ASP A 15 -59.43 -61.02 -12.25
C ASP A 15 -58.43 -60.05 -12.91
N PRO A 16 -57.83 -60.42 -14.07
CA PRO A 16 -56.87 -59.58 -14.77
C PRO A 16 -57.50 -58.34 -15.44
N SER A 17 -58.83 -58.19 -15.39
CA SER A 17 -59.54 -57.09 -16.06
C SER A 17 -59.51 -55.75 -15.29
N LEU A 18 -59.06 -55.74 -14.03
CA LEU A 18 -58.92 -54.53 -13.22
C LEU A 18 -57.68 -53.67 -13.57
N PHE A 19 -56.79 -54.14 -14.45
CA PHE A 19 -55.58 -53.41 -14.87
C PHE A 19 -55.69 -52.73 -16.24
N SER A 20 -56.88 -52.73 -16.86
CA SER A 20 -57.15 -51.95 -18.07
C SER A 20 -57.88 -50.65 -17.74
N GLN A 21 -57.17 -49.72 -17.11
CA GLN A 21 -57.50 -48.30 -17.28
C GLN A 21 -56.25 -47.60 -17.77
N GLY A 22 -56.33 -47.12 -19.00
CA GLY A 22 -55.27 -46.38 -19.67
C GLY A 22 -54.75 -45.27 -18.77
N LEU A 23 -53.43 -45.10 -18.80
CA LEU A 23 -52.79 -43.88 -18.33
C LEU A 23 -53.59 -42.68 -18.86
N PRO A 24 -54.05 -41.75 -18.01
CA PRO A 24 -54.65 -40.53 -18.50
C PRO A 24 -53.61 -39.81 -19.38
N PRO A 25 -54.05 -39.10 -20.43
CA PRO A 25 -53.13 -38.27 -21.20
C PRO A 25 -52.44 -37.31 -20.23
N SER A 26 -51.15 -37.09 -20.47
CA SER A 26 -50.31 -36.12 -19.77
C SER A 26 -51.13 -34.93 -19.27
N CYS A 27 -51.06 -34.67 -17.96
CA CYS A 27 -51.63 -33.48 -17.34
C CYS A 27 -51.29 -32.25 -18.20
N GLU A 28 -52.28 -31.73 -18.94
CA GLU A 28 -52.12 -30.47 -19.64
C GLU A 28 -51.98 -29.38 -18.58
N CYS A 29 -50.76 -28.88 -18.48
CA CYS A 29 -50.40 -27.76 -17.62
C CYS A 29 -51.38 -26.60 -17.87
N SER A 30 -51.96 -26.01 -16.82
CA SER A 30 -52.85 -24.84 -17.01
C SER A 30 -52.08 -23.72 -17.73
N PRO A 31 -52.74 -22.88 -18.54
CA PRO A 31 -52.10 -21.80 -19.26
C PRO A 31 -51.31 -20.85 -18.32
N GLU A 32 -51.73 -20.68 -17.07
CA GLU A 32 -50.93 -19.94 -16.07
C GLU A 32 -49.61 -20.63 -15.75
N VAL A 33 -49.60 -21.96 -15.57
CA VAL A 33 -48.36 -22.70 -15.26
C VAL A 33 -47.40 -22.71 -16.44
N GLN A 34 -47.92 -22.75 -17.68
CA GLN A 34 -47.10 -22.61 -18.88
C GLN A 34 -46.48 -21.19 -18.99
N ASN A 35 -47.23 -20.15 -18.64
CA ASN A 35 -46.74 -18.78 -18.59
C ASN A 35 -45.65 -18.57 -17.52
N PHE A 36 -45.83 -19.16 -16.33
CA PHE A 36 -44.81 -19.15 -15.28
C PHE A 36 -43.53 -19.87 -15.73
N LYS A 37 -43.65 -21.01 -16.41
CA LYS A 37 -42.51 -21.76 -16.94
C LYS A 37 -41.70 -20.93 -17.94
N GLU A 38 -42.35 -20.23 -18.86
CA GLU A 38 -41.70 -19.33 -19.81
C GLU A 38 -41.01 -18.15 -19.12
N THR A 39 -41.65 -17.58 -18.11
CA THR A 39 -41.06 -16.49 -17.30
C THR A 39 -39.81 -16.96 -16.55
N ILE A 40 -39.85 -18.15 -15.95
CA ILE A 40 -38.69 -18.75 -15.27
C ILE A 40 -37.54 -18.94 -16.24
N GLN A 41 -37.78 -19.52 -17.42
CA GLN A 41 -36.75 -19.70 -18.45
C GLN A 41 -36.14 -18.37 -18.89
N GLN A 42 -36.95 -17.32 -19.01
CA GLN A 42 -36.46 -15.99 -19.36
C GLN A 42 -35.58 -15.39 -18.24
N LEU A 43 -35.97 -15.56 -16.98
CA LEU A 43 -35.20 -15.11 -15.82
C LEU A 43 -33.89 -15.89 -15.66
N GLU A 44 -33.91 -17.21 -15.84
CA GLU A 44 -32.70 -18.05 -15.86
C GLU A 44 -31.73 -17.58 -16.95
N GLY A 45 -32.23 -17.31 -18.16
CA GLY A 45 -31.41 -16.76 -19.23
C GLY A 45 -30.82 -15.39 -18.90
N ARG A 46 -31.56 -14.52 -18.20
CA ARG A 46 -31.05 -13.23 -17.72
C ARG A 46 -29.98 -13.40 -16.63
N LEU A 47 -30.21 -14.32 -15.70
CA LEU A 47 -29.28 -14.62 -14.61
C LEU A 47 -27.93 -15.10 -15.16
N VAL A 48 -27.95 -16.02 -16.12
CA VAL A 48 -26.72 -16.52 -16.78
C VAL A 48 -25.96 -15.38 -17.47
N ARG A 49 -26.67 -14.47 -18.17
CA ARG A 49 -26.02 -13.30 -18.80
C ARG A 49 -25.41 -12.36 -17.77
N GLN A 50 -26.10 -12.08 -16.68
CA GLN A 50 -25.58 -11.22 -15.61
C GLN A 50 -24.37 -11.86 -14.91
N ASP A 51 -24.42 -13.15 -14.63
CA ASP A 51 -23.33 -13.91 -14.02
C ASP A 51 -22.08 -13.92 -14.93
N HIS A 52 -22.27 -14.02 -16.24
CA HIS A 52 -21.18 -13.83 -17.20
C HIS A 52 -20.60 -12.40 -17.17
N GLN A 53 -21.45 -11.36 -17.18
CA GLN A 53 -20.99 -9.97 -17.08
C GLN A 53 -20.22 -9.70 -15.77
N ILE A 54 -20.65 -10.28 -14.65
CA ILE A 54 -19.94 -10.18 -13.37
C ILE A 54 -18.53 -10.79 -13.50
N ARG A 55 -18.40 -11.98 -14.09
CA ARG A 55 -17.09 -12.61 -14.30
C ARG A 55 -16.16 -11.77 -15.18
N GLU A 56 -16.68 -11.20 -16.27
CA GLU A 56 -15.89 -10.31 -17.13
C GLU A 56 -15.43 -9.04 -16.39
N LEU A 57 -16.31 -8.44 -15.59
CA LEU A 57 -15.99 -7.26 -14.79
C LEU A 57 -14.95 -7.58 -13.72
N ILE A 58 -15.02 -8.75 -13.08
CA ILE A 58 -13.99 -9.21 -12.13
C ILE A 58 -12.63 -9.34 -12.82
N ALA A 59 -12.57 -10.02 -13.97
CA ALA A 59 -11.32 -10.18 -14.71
C ALA A 59 -10.73 -8.82 -15.17
N LYS A 60 -11.58 -7.89 -15.60
CA LYS A 60 -11.17 -6.51 -15.94
C LYS A 60 -10.64 -5.76 -14.72
N MET A 61 -11.33 -5.85 -13.58
CA MET A 61 -10.92 -5.21 -12.33
C MET A 61 -9.56 -5.74 -11.85
N GLU A 62 -9.35 -7.05 -11.89
CA GLU A 62 -8.09 -7.69 -11.51
C GLU A 62 -6.92 -7.25 -12.41
N THR A 63 -7.17 -7.16 -13.72
CA THR A 63 -6.19 -6.67 -14.69
C THR A 63 -5.83 -5.20 -14.43
N GLN A 64 -6.83 -4.34 -14.25
CA GLN A 64 -6.62 -2.92 -13.94
C GLN A 64 -5.90 -2.73 -12.60
N ASN A 65 -6.21 -3.53 -11.58
CA ASN A 65 -5.55 -3.45 -10.29
C ASN A 65 -4.08 -3.86 -10.38
N SER A 66 -3.77 -4.88 -11.19
CA SER A 66 -2.40 -5.31 -11.47
C SER A 66 -1.60 -4.21 -12.19
N GLN A 67 -2.18 -3.62 -13.23
CA GLN A 67 -1.57 -2.50 -13.97
C GLN A 67 -1.36 -1.26 -13.08
N MET A 68 -2.32 -0.94 -12.21
CA MET A 68 -2.19 0.13 -11.22
C MET A 68 -1.04 -0.13 -10.25
N GLY A 69 -0.87 -1.39 -9.81
CA GLY A 69 0.24 -1.80 -8.97
C GLY A 69 1.60 -1.66 -9.67
N GLU A 70 1.68 -2.01 -10.95
CA GLU A 70 2.86 -1.79 -11.79
C GLU A 70 3.20 -0.31 -11.94
N LEU A 71 2.21 0.51 -12.31
CA LEU A 71 2.40 1.94 -12.49
C LEU A 71 2.89 2.61 -11.19
N LYS A 72 2.30 2.26 -10.04
CA LYS A 72 2.77 2.73 -8.73
C LYS A 72 4.19 2.30 -8.39
N ARG A 73 4.66 1.14 -8.86
CA ARG A 73 6.07 0.73 -8.72
C ARG A 73 6.98 1.56 -9.60
N THR A 74 6.60 1.76 -10.87
CA THR A 74 7.37 2.56 -11.81
C THR A 74 7.50 4.01 -11.35
N ILE A 75 6.42 4.62 -10.87
CA ILE A 75 6.43 5.99 -10.32
C ILE A 75 7.44 6.09 -9.17
N ARG A 76 7.36 5.21 -8.17
CA ARG A 76 8.32 5.19 -7.05
C ARG A 76 9.77 5.07 -7.51
N ASN A 77 10.04 4.16 -8.44
CA ASN A 77 11.39 3.99 -8.98
C ASN A 77 11.89 5.24 -9.72
N LEU A 78 11.01 5.93 -10.46
CA LEU A 78 11.36 7.19 -11.12
C LEU A 78 11.58 8.32 -10.12
N GLU A 79 10.75 8.42 -9.07
CA GLU A 79 10.94 9.37 -7.97
C GLU A 79 12.29 9.14 -7.27
N ASP A 80 12.66 7.89 -6.99
CA ASP A 80 13.95 7.53 -6.39
C ASP A 80 15.13 7.90 -7.31
N GLN A 81 15.01 7.67 -8.62
CA GLN A 81 16.04 8.04 -9.60
C GLN A 81 16.19 9.56 -9.71
N ILE A 82 15.09 10.30 -9.72
CA ILE A 82 15.11 11.77 -9.74
C ILE A 82 15.78 12.29 -8.47
N ALA A 83 15.39 11.79 -7.30
CA ALA A 83 16.01 12.18 -6.03
C ALA A 83 17.52 11.87 -6.00
N GLU A 84 17.94 10.73 -6.56
CA GLU A 84 19.36 10.37 -6.66
C GLU A 84 20.14 11.28 -7.62
N ILE A 85 19.53 11.70 -8.73
CA ILE A 85 20.14 12.67 -9.66
C ILE A 85 20.27 14.04 -8.99
N GLU A 86 19.19 14.56 -8.38
CA GLU A 86 19.19 15.83 -7.66
C GLU A 86 20.23 15.85 -6.53
N ALA A 87 20.37 14.74 -5.81
CA ALA A 87 21.38 14.59 -4.76
C ALA A 87 22.81 14.78 -5.29
N GLN A 88 23.10 14.31 -6.51
CA GLN A 88 24.43 14.37 -7.11
C GLN A 88 24.81 15.78 -7.58
N GLU A 89 23.82 16.63 -7.90
CA GLU A 89 24.05 18.00 -8.37
C GLU A 89 24.44 18.99 -7.26
N CYS A 90 24.32 18.60 -5.98
CA CYS A 90 24.57 19.48 -4.84
C CYS A 90 26.05 19.88 -4.71
N ASN A 91 27.00 19.03 -5.13
CA ASN A 91 28.44 19.30 -5.06
C ASN A 91 28.92 19.83 -3.67
N GLY A 92 28.39 19.27 -2.59
CA GLY A 92 28.70 19.67 -1.22
C GLY A 92 28.00 20.94 -0.71
N ILE A 93 27.19 21.60 -1.54
CA ILE A 93 26.35 22.73 -1.13
C ILE A 93 24.88 22.30 -1.21
N PHE A 94 24.24 22.18 -0.05
CA PHE A 94 22.86 21.74 0.05
C PHE A 94 21.98 22.76 0.78
N ILE A 95 20.80 23.05 0.22
CA ILE A 95 19.81 23.94 0.81
C ILE A 95 18.56 23.14 1.13
N TRP A 96 18.29 22.98 2.43
CA TRP A 96 17.08 22.32 2.88
C TRP A 96 15.96 23.30 3.17
N LYS A 97 14.97 23.36 2.28
CA LYS A 97 13.75 24.13 2.51
C LYS A 97 12.72 23.29 3.28
N ILE A 98 12.45 23.66 4.53
CA ILE A 98 11.38 23.06 5.31
C ILE A 98 10.10 23.86 5.08
N THR A 99 9.11 23.20 4.47
CA THR A 99 7.78 23.79 4.24
C THR A 99 6.81 23.39 5.35
N ASN A 100 5.72 24.16 5.50
CA ASN A 100 4.67 23.90 6.48
C ASN A 100 5.18 23.76 7.93
N PHE A 101 6.13 24.61 8.34
CA PHE A 101 6.79 24.52 9.64
C PHE A 101 5.81 24.60 10.82
N ASN A 102 4.69 25.32 10.66
CA ASN A 102 3.62 25.44 11.66
C ASN A 102 3.02 24.08 12.05
N ALA A 103 2.97 23.11 11.13
CA ALA A 103 2.47 21.77 11.47
C ALA A 103 3.39 21.05 12.46
N TYR A 104 4.70 21.27 12.35
CA TYR A 104 5.68 20.73 13.30
C TYR A 104 5.59 21.40 14.66
N LEU A 105 5.41 22.73 14.69
CA LEU A 105 5.20 23.46 15.95
C LEU A 105 3.94 22.99 16.67
N LYS A 106 2.83 22.79 15.94
CA LYS A 106 1.60 22.24 16.52
C LYS A 106 1.81 20.83 17.07
N ALA A 107 2.56 19.97 16.37
CA ALA A 107 2.87 18.64 16.87
C ALA A 107 3.69 18.70 18.17
N GLN A 108 4.65 19.64 18.26
CA GLN A 108 5.44 19.88 19.46
C GLN A 108 4.57 20.37 20.64
N GLU A 109 3.59 21.26 20.39
CA GLU A 109 2.60 21.72 21.39
C GLU A 109 1.74 20.56 21.92
N GLU A 110 1.41 19.60 21.06
CA GLU A 110 0.72 18.35 21.43
C GLU A 110 1.65 17.32 22.10
N GLU A 111 2.84 17.76 22.53
CA GLU A 111 3.90 16.94 23.16
C GLU A 111 4.38 15.75 22.29
N LYS A 112 4.22 15.84 20.97
CA LYS A 112 4.69 14.81 20.04
C LYS A 112 6.15 15.09 19.66
N PRO A 113 7.02 14.06 19.62
CA PRO A 113 8.39 14.23 19.16
C PRO A 113 8.41 14.60 17.68
N VAL A 114 9.14 15.66 17.34
CA VAL A 114 9.31 16.09 15.95
C VAL A 114 10.73 15.80 15.50
N VAL A 115 10.86 14.85 14.59
CA VAL A 115 12.11 14.50 13.93
C VAL A 115 11.87 14.41 12.43
N ILE A 116 12.59 15.23 11.66
CA ILE A 116 12.51 15.22 10.19
C ILE A 116 13.89 15.06 9.57
N HIS A 117 13.92 14.47 8.38
CA HIS A 117 15.16 14.23 7.61
C HIS A 117 15.08 14.99 6.28
N SER A 118 16.21 15.54 5.83
CA SER A 118 16.33 16.05 4.48
C SER A 118 16.47 14.91 3.47
N PRO A 119 16.22 15.18 2.17
CA PRO A 119 16.77 14.36 1.10
C PRO A 119 18.28 14.15 1.26
N GLY A 120 18.77 13.03 0.74
CA GLY A 120 20.22 12.78 0.65
C GLY A 120 20.86 13.71 -0.37
N PHE A 121 22.11 14.10 -0.14
CA PHE A 121 22.90 14.92 -1.06
C PHE A 121 24.36 14.45 -1.05
N TYR A 122 25.07 14.67 -2.14
CA TYR A 122 26.47 14.29 -2.26
C TYR A 122 27.40 15.46 -2.02
N THR A 123 28.56 15.17 -1.43
CA THR A 123 29.68 16.13 -1.33
C THR A 123 30.35 16.42 -2.69
N GLY A 124 30.09 15.59 -3.70
CA GLY A 124 30.67 15.67 -5.05
C GLY A 124 30.41 14.40 -5.85
N ARG A 125 30.96 14.32 -7.07
CA ARG A 125 30.87 13.15 -7.96
C ARG A 125 32.26 12.74 -8.47
N PRO A 126 32.95 11.77 -7.83
CA PRO A 126 32.53 10.99 -6.67
C PRO A 126 32.56 11.78 -5.36
N GLY A 127 31.77 11.38 -4.36
CA GLY A 127 31.68 12.03 -3.06
C GLY A 127 30.81 11.25 -2.06
N TYR A 128 30.82 11.66 -0.80
CA TYR A 128 30.04 11.02 0.28
C TYR A 128 28.58 11.41 0.16
N LYS A 129 27.66 10.47 0.42
CA LYS A 129 26.24 10.76 0.54
C LYS A 129 25.91 11.13 1.99
N LEU A 130 25.30 12.28 2.20
CA LEU A 130 24.92 12.81 3.51
C LEU A 130 23.43 13.14 3.54
N CYS A 131 22.84 13.24 4.73
CA CYS A 131 21.55 13.90 4.94
C CYS A 131 21.55 14.70 6.24
N MET A 132 20.61 15.63 6.37
CA MET A 132 20.41 16.41 7.58
C MET A 132 19.24 15.85 8.38
N ARG A 133 19.33 15.90 9.70
CA ARG A 133 18.26 15.53 10.61
C ARG A 133 17.96 16.69 11.55
N LEU A 134 16.71 17.12 11.59
CA LEU A 134 16.23 18.16 12.49
C LEU A 134 15.42 17.54 13.62
N HIS A 135 15.67 17.98 14.84
CA HIS A 135 14.85 17.67 16.01
C HIS A 135 14.31 18.98 16.58
N ILE A 136 12.99 19.07 16.76
CA ILE A 136 12.38 20.17 17.52
C ILE A 136 12.09 19.64 18.92
N GLN A 137 12.82 20.14 19.90
CA GLN A 137 12.76 19.63 21.27
C GLN A 137 11.50 20.10 21.98
N LEU A 138 10.89 19.24 22.80
CA LEU A 138 9.70 19.64 23.57
C LEU A 138 10.04 20.79 24.55
N PRO A 139 9.09 21.71 24.81
CA PRO A 139 9.31 22.80 25.76
C PRO A 139 9.64 22.35 27.18
N ASN A 140 9.24 21.13 27.55
CA ASN A 140 9.48 20.50 28.85
C ASN A 140 10.66 19.50 28.85
N ALA A 141 11.46 19.44 27.78
CA ALA A 141 12.59 18.52 27.69
C ALA A 141 13.64 18.81 28.77
N GLN A 142 14.17 17.78 29.42
CA GLN A 142 15.18 17.91 30.49
C GLN A 142 16.47 18.58 30.04
N ARG A 143 16.81 18.49 28.75
CA ARG A 143 17.94 19.16 28.10
C ARG A 143 17.47 19.78 26.80
N CYS A 144 18.00 20.96 26.46
CA CYS A 144 17.72 21.64 25.20
C CYS A 144 16.23 21.98 24.98
N ALA A 145 15.44 22.14 26.05
CA ALA A 145 14.08 22.66 25.96
C ALA A 145 14.04 23.96 25.16
N ASN A 146 13.13 24.06 24.20
CA ASN A 146 12.98 25.21 23.28
C ASN A 146 14.15 25.43 22.30
N TYR A 147 15.02 24.44 22.10
CA TYR A 147 16.02 24.47 21.04
C TYR A 147 15.62 23.59 19.86
N ILE A 148 16.18 23.94 18.71
CA ILE A 148 16.22 23.08 17.53
C ILE A 148 17.61 22.45 17.47
N SER A 149 17.68 21.13 17.33
CA SER A 149 18.95 20.42 17.13
C SER A 149 19.06 19.96 15.69
N LEU A 150 20.20 20.24 15.06
CA LEU A 150 20.47 19.88 13.67
C LEU A 150 21.69 18.97 13.62
N PHE A 151 21.55 17.88 12.87
CA PHE A 151 22.59 16.86 12.72
C PHE A 151 22.87 16.61 11.25
N VAL A 152 24.09 16.19 10.93
CA VAL A 152 24.47 15.64 9.63
C VAL A 152 24.77 14.17 9.82
N HIS A 153 24.17 13.33 8.99
CA HIS A 153 24.38 11.89 8.98
C HIS A 153 25.01 11.46 7.66
N THR A 154 25.95 10.52 7.74
CA THR A 154 26.44 9.79 6.56
C THR A 154 25.43 8.73 6.15
N MET A 155 25.11 8.67 4.86
CA MET A 155 24.29 7.62 4.25
C MET A 155 25.18 6.70 3.42
N GLN A 156 24.69 5.50 3.11
CA GLN A 156 25.33 4.65 2.11
C GLN A 156 25.29 5.34 0.75
N GLY A 157 26.46 5.63 0.19
CA GLY A 157 26.65 6.28 -1.10
C GLY A 157 27.11 5.31 -2.18
N ASN A 158 26.89 5.68 -3.45
CA ASN A 158 27.31 4.88 -4.60
C ASN A 158 28.84 4.80 -4.76
N TYR A 159 29.58 5.74 -4.16
CA TYR A 159 31.03 5.88 -4.30
C TYR A 159 31.80 5.45 -3.04
N ASP A 160 31.14 4.90 -2.02
CA ASP A 160 31.77 4.62 -0.71
C ASP A 160 33.02 3.76 -0.80
N SER A 161 33.09 2.83 -1.77
CA SER A 161 34.25 1.97 -2.04
C SER A 161 35.48 2.70 -2.59
N LEU A 162 35.29 3.91 -3.12
CA LEU A 162 36.32 4.74 -3.73
C LEU A 162 36.79 5.87 -2.80
N LEU A 163 36.11 6.06 -1.66
CA LEU A 163 36.34 7.18 -0.76
C LEU A 163 37.14 6.74 0.48
N PRO A 164 38.00 7.62 1.02
CA PRO A 164 38.67 7.33 2.28
C PRO A 164 37.68 7.32 3.44
N TRP A 165 37.90 6.46 4.42
CA TRP A 165 37.08 6.41 5.64
C TRP A 165 37.98 6.41 6.89
N PRO A 166 37.56 7.04 8.01
CA PRO A 166 36.29 7.77 8.20
C PRO A 166 36.23 9.08 7.39
N PHE A 167 35.03 9.66 7.23
CA PHE A 167 34.86 10.95 6.56
C PHE A 167 35.77 12.02 7.20
N GLN A 168 36.53 12.72 6.35
CA GLN A 168 37.42 13.81 6.75
C GLN A 168 37.07 15.08 5.97
N GLY A 169 36.66 16.13 6.67
CA GLY A 169 36.34 17.41 6.07
C GLY A 169 35.76 18.41 7.06
N THR A 170 35.43 19.59 6.54
CA THR A 170 34.77 20.65 7.29
C THR A 170 33.30 20.71 6.89
N ILE A 171 32.41 20.59 7.86
CA ILE A 171 30.97 20.77 7.68
C ILE A 171 30.61 22.17 8.16
N ARG A 172 29.90 22.92 7.33
CA ARG A 172 29.32 24.22 7.68
C ARG A 172 27.81 24.13 7.63
N LEU A 173 27.18 24.29 8.79
CA LEU A 173 25.73 24.29 8.96
C LEU A 173 25.25 25.72 9.17
N SER A 174 24.24 26.12 8.43
CA SER A 174 23.67 27.47 8.55
C SER A 174 22.14 27.42 8.57
N ILE A 175 21.53 28.11 9.52
CA ILE A 175 20.10 28.47 9.49
C ILE A 175 20.01 29.84 8.82
N LEU A 176 19.35 29.86 7.66
CA LEU A 176 19.25 31.06 6.84
C LEU A 176 18.13 31.97 7.33
N ASP A 177 18.49 33.20 7.67
CA ASP A 177 17.54 34.27 7.92
C ASP A 177 16.89 34.68 6.59
N GLN A 178 15.56 34.85 6.58
CA GLN A 178 14.75 35.23 5.41
C GLN A 178 14.15 36.64 5.55
N THR A 179 14.53 37.39 6.58
CA THR A 179 14.10 38.79 6.72
C THR A 179 14.60 39.64 5.55
N ASP A 180 13.76 40.60 5.13
CA ASP A 180 14.12 41.56 4.08
C ASP A 180 14.73 42.80 4.74
N GLY A 181 16.02 43.07 4.46
CA GLY A 181 16.73 44.21 5.02
C GLY A 181 18.24 44.01 5.20
N PRO A 182 18.96 45.08 5.59
CA PRO A 182 20.43 45.06 5.75
C PRO A 182 20.91 44.26 6.97
N SER A 183 20.01 43.87 7.88
CA SER A 183 20.32 43.18 9.13
C SER A 183 20.16 41.66 9.05
N ARG A 184 20.21 41.09 7.84
CA ARG A 184 20.10 39.64 7.64
C ARG A 184 21.26 38.91 8.30
N HIS A 185 20.96 38.10 9.32
CA HIS A 185 21.98 37.40 10.09
C HIS A 185 21.69 35.89 10.13
N ASN A 186 22.41 35.13 9.31
CA ASN A 186 22.36 33.67 9.37
C ASN A 186 23.03 33.17 10.65
N HIS A 187 22.46 32.15 11.27
CA HIS A 187 23.12 31.43 12.35
C HIS A 187 23.97 30.31 11.74
N GLU A 188 25.27 30.33 11.98
CA GLU A 188 26.22 29.41 11.35
C GLU A 188 27.09 28.70 12.38
N GLU A 189 27.34 27.42 12.16
CA GLU A 189 28.25 26.59 12.93
C GLU A 189 29.16 25.81 11.98
N VAL A 190 30.47 25.84 12.25
CA VAL A 190 31.49 25.14 11.46
C VAL A 190 32.10 24.05 12.33
N MET A 191 32.14 22.84 11.80
CA MET A 191 32.63 21.65 12.49
C MET A 191 33.67 20.97 11.60
N ASP A 192 34.87 20.78 12.12
CA ASP A 192 35.85 19.89 11.49
C ASP A 192 35.63 18.47 11.99
N THR A 193 35.63 17.51 11.09
CA THR A 193 35.61 16.10 11.47
C THR A 193 36.86 15.77 12.26
N LYS A 194 36.68 15.30 13.49
CA LYS A 194 37.77 14.77 14.32
C LYS A 194 37.69 13.24 14.25
N PRO A 195 38.63 12.57 13.55
CA PRO A 195 38.59 11.12 13.40
C PRO A 195 38.66 10.39 14.75
N GLU A 196 39.19 11.02 15.80
CA GLU A 196 39.19 10.51 17.18
C GLU A 196 37.87 10.64 17.94
N LEU A 197 36.93 11.49 17.49
CA LEU A 197 35.60 11.56 18.09
C LEU A 197 34.72 10.51 17.41
N SER A 198 34.27 9.52 18.19
CA SER A 198 33.22 8.58 17.78
C SER A 198 31.89 9.32 17.67
N ALA A 199 31.74 10.11 16.62
CA ALA A 199 30.46 10.67 16.20
C ALA A 199 30.06 9.97 14.90
N PHE A 200 29.53 8.76 15.05
CA PHE A 200 28.78 8.01 14.03
C PHE A 200 27.61 7.31 14.73
#